data_AF-A0A921GGH7-F1
#
_entry.id   AF-A0A921GGH7-F1
#
_cell.length_a   1.000
_cell.length_b   1.000
_cell.length_c   1.000
_cell.angle_alpha   90.00
_cell.angle_beta   90.00
_cell.angle_gamma   90.00
#
_symmetry.space_group_name_H-M   'P 1'
#
loop_
_entity.id
_entity.type
_entity.pdbx_description
1 polymer ?
#
loop_
_entity_poly.entity_id
_entity_poly.type
_entity_poly.pdbx_seq_one_letter_code
_entity_poly.pdbx_strand_id
1 'polypeptide(L)'
;MQSGGGIVPFGSQNDEKDGRDSVPLPLVLLTCAVGGALASSTMSLAAPILVGYGLSAAHARGGMRLTALGTGISLASALALGLPIGVAQGVGSVIACLAGLIVALVCLRGRLTPGAGCLVVAALFAAHIGADSAFALMNGTTLSQTMAELIEFYRDAFTEASPTSSAQVQTVSAVAGILWPTAYVVVSSGEFLAALAGAHLALRRVKPERSWEGIAGYDLPLWIVVALVVAIAGLAVALTVPTSPQPVLMVSANLAMALRIAFAVQGAAVVAWLLRGRDLGAFARFLVWAAALYLEVQFVVLTVVGVVDVWANFRHLQRGAAPDGTAAQDKKPGQTG
;
A
#
# COMPACT_ATOMS: atom_id res chain seq x y z
N MET A 1 17.63 68.79 21.65
CA MET A 1 18.18 67.55 22.23
C MET A 1 17.08 66.51 22.22
N GLN A 2 17.07 65.65 21.21
CA GLN A 2 16.17 64.49 21.12
C GLN A 2 16.80 63.35 21.91
N SER A 3 16.18 62.92 23.01
CA SER A 3 16.54 61.65 23.65
C SER A 3 15.60 60.57 23.17
N GLY A 4 16.17 59.59 22.47
CA GLY A 4 15.47 58.42 21.98
C GLY A 4 14.93 57.56 23.11
N GLY A 5 13.75 57.03 22.87
CA GLY A 5 13.12 55.95 23.61
C GLY A 5 12.34 55.11 22.60
N GLY A 6 13.06 54.47 21.68
CA GLY A 6 12.46 53.56 20.72
C GLY A 6 11.86 52.37 21.46
N ILE A 7 10.55 52.18 21.32
CA ILE A 7 9.87 50.96 21.71
C ILE A 7 10.48 49.85 20.85
N VAL A 8 11.22 48.93 21.48
CA VAL A 8 11.70 47.72 20.83
C VAL A 8 10.48 46.81 20.67
N PRO A 9 10.01 46.49 19.45
CA PRO A 9 8.95 45.52 19.29
C PRO A 9 9.47 44.16 19.79
N PHE A 10 8.76 43.59 20.76
CA PHE A 10 8.98 42.21 21.17
C PHE A 10 8.62 41.32 19.98
N GLY A 11 9.66 40.83 19.31
CA GLY A 11 9.55 40.18 18.02
C GLY A 11 10.80 40.48 17.21
N SER A 12 11.96 39.97 17.67
CA SER A 12 13.12 39.89 16.80
C SER A 12 12.73 39.06 15.59
N GLN A 13 12.81 39.72 14.45
CA GLN A 13 12.58 39.24 13.10
C GLN A 13 13.67 38.24 12.64
N ASN A 14 14.00 37.30 13.52
CA ASN A 14 14.88 36.15 13.34
C ASN A 14 14.30 34.84 13.96
N ASP A 15 13.12 34.88 14.60
CA ASP A 15 12.42 33.68 15.11
C ASP A 15 11.47 33.04 14.08
N GLU A 16 11.46 33.53 12.84
CA GLU A 16 10.42 33.15 11.85
C GLU A 16 10.72 31.90 11.01
N LYS A 17 11.81 31.15 11.27
CA LYS A 17 12.14 29.95 10.46
C LYS A 17 12.73 28.73 11.17
N ASP A 18 12.76 28.65 12.50
CA ASP A 18 13.27 27.46 13.19
C ASP A 18 12.19 26.75 14.02
N GLY A 19 11.72 25.62 13.49
CA GLY A 19 11.36 24.45 14.29
C GLY A 19 10.03 24.48 15.06
N ARG A 20 8.88 24.57 14.38
CA ARG A 20 7.66 23.94 14.94
C ARG A 20 7.89 22.41 14.97
N ASP A 21 8.08 21.87 16.17
CA ASP A 21 8.10 20.45 16.56
C ASP A 21 8.90 19.48 15.68
N SER A 22 10.17 19.81 15.42
CA SER A 22 11.07 18.85 14.79
C SER A 22 11.48 17.76 15.78
N VAL A 23 10.93 16.54 15.63
CA VAL A 23 11.26 15.35 16.43
C VAL A 23 12.79 15.23 16.59
N PRO A 24 13.34 15.11 17.81
CA PRO A 24 14.79 15.11 18.03
C PRO A 24 15.51 14.09 17.13
N LEU A 25 16.66 14.47 16.56
CA LEU A 25 17.41 13.59 15.66
C LEU A 25 17.69 12.19 16.26
N PRO A 26 18.09 12.05 17.55
CA PRO A 26 18.27 10.74 18.15
C PRO A 26 16.99 9.90 18.13
N LEU A 27 15.83 10.51 18.37
CA LEU A 27 14.54 9.84 18.35
C LEU A 27 14.16 9.40 16.92
N VAL A 28 14.47 10.22 15.90
CA VAL A 28 14.27 9.85 14.50
C VAL A 28 15.13 8.64 14.11
N LEU A 29 16.42 8.66 14.44
CA LEU A 29 17.33 7.55 14.14
C LEU A 29 16.95 6.28 14.94
N LEU A 30 16.51 6.44 16.19
CA LEU A 30 15.98 5.36 17.01
C LEU A 30 14.73 4.75 16.37
N THR A 31 13.79 5.55 15.83
CA THR A 31 12.62 5.00 15.13
C THR A 31 13.00 4.18 13.89
N CYS A 32 14.04 4.58 13.15
CA CYS A 32 14.55 3.78 12.04
C CYS A 32 15.19 2.47 12.52
N ALA A 33 15.98 2.50 13.61
CA ALA A 33 16.60 1.32 14.20
C ALA A 33 15.57 0.33 14.76
N VAL A 34 14.58 0.82 15.51
CA VAL A 34 13.49 0.00 16.05
C VAL A 34 12.63 -0.56 14.91
N GLY A 35 12.35 0.25 13.88
CA GLY A 35 11.66 -0.22 12.69
C GLY A 35 12.38 -1.38 12.02
N GLY A 36 13.69 -1.28 11.81
CA GLY A 36 14.50 -2.38 11.26
C GLY A 36 14.53 -3.60 12.17
N ALA A 37 14.63 -3.41 13.49
CA ALA A 37 14.59 -4.50 14.46
C ALA A 37 13.26 -5.26 14.46
N LEU A 38 12.13 -4.55 14.36
CA LEU A 38 10.80 -5.15 14.30
C LEU A 38 10.56 -5.90 12.99
N ALA A 39 11.30 -5.60 11.91
CA ALA A 39 11.16 -6.28 10.63
C ALA A 39 11.49 -7.77 10.75
N SER A 40 12.39 -8.13 11.67
CA SER A 40 12.77 -9.51 11.98
C SER A 40 11.92 -10.16 13.08
N SER A 41 10.81 -9.54 13.47
CA SER A 41 9.93 -10.02 14.55
C SER A 41 8.58 -10.49 14.02
N THR A 42 7.77 -11.09 14.89
CA THR A 42 6.37 -11.44 14.59
C THR A 42 5.49 -10.23 14.34
N MET A 43 5.95 -9.01 14.67
CA MET A 43 5.28 -7.74 14.38
C MET A 43 5.78 -7.09 13.09
N SER A 44 6.02 -7.89 12.04
CA SER A 44 6.62 -7.44 10.79
C SER A 44 5.86 -6.29 10.12
N LEU A 45 4.54 -6.20 10.27
CA LEU A 45 3.74 -5.07 9.75
C LEU A 45 3.97 -3.75 10.50
N ALA A 46 4.48 -3.76 11.74
CA ALA A 46 4.83 -2.55 12.47
C ALA A 46 6.14 -1.92 11.94
N ALA A 47 7.01 -2.72 11.33
CA ALA A 47 8.30 -2.25 10.82
C ALA A 47 8.18 -1.22 9.70
N PRO A 48 7.40 -1.45 8.61
CA PRO A 48 7.21 -0.44 7.57
C PRO A 48 6.61 0.87 8.10
N ILE A 49 5.76 0.82 9.15
CA ILE A 49 5.21 2.02 9.80
C ILE A 49 6.35 2.86 10.40
N LEU A 50 7.18 2.25 11.25
CA LEU A 50 8.25 2.97 11.94
C LEU A 50 9.34 3.43 10.98
N VAL A 51 9.70 2.60 9.99
CA VAL A 51 10.67 2.96 8.96
C VAL A 51 10.12 4.10 8.08
N GLY A 52 8.88 4.01 7.60
CA GLY A 52 8.25 5.06 6.80
C GLY A 52 8.13 6.39 7.55
N TYR A 53 7.77 6.35 8.84
CA TYR A 53 7.73 7.51 9.72
C TYR A 53 9.13 8.11 9.94
N GLY A 54 10.09 7.29 10.37
CA GLY A 54 11.45 7.71 10.69
C GLY A 54 12.17 8.31 9.49
N LEU A 55 12.06 7.70 8.31
CA LEU A 55 12.68 8.21 7.09
C LEU A 55 12.04 9.51 6.62
N SER A 56 10.71 9.64 6.73
CA SER A 56 10.01 10.88 6.38
C SER A 56 10.41 12.03 7.32
N ALA A 57 10.54 11.75 8.62
CA ALA A 57 11.03 12.70 9.61
C ALA A 57 12.53 13.03 9.42
N ALA A 58 13.36 12.07 9.05
CA ALA A 58 14.77 12.28 8.75
C ALA A 58 14.95 13.20 7.52
N HIS A 59 14.16 12.95 6.47
CA HIS A 59 14.17 13.76 5.26
C HIS A 59 13.76 15.21 5.54
N ALA A 60 12.76 15.41 6.39
CA ALA A 60 12.32 16.73 6.82
C ALA A 60 13.44 17.56 7.47
N ARG A 61 14.28 16.92 8.28
CA ARG A 61 15.33 17.59 9.06
C ARG A 61 16.60 17.88 8.27
N GLY A 62 17.01 16.98 7.38
CA GLY A 62 18.33 17.04 6.74
C GLY A 62 18.38 16.43 5.35
N GLY A 63 17.22 16.31 4.70
CA GLY A 63 17.09 15.87 3.33
C GLY A 63 17.62 14.46 3.08
N MET A 64 18.20 14.27 1.90
CA MET A 64 18.64 12.95 1.44
C MET A 64 19.76 12.34 2.29
N ARG A 65 20.63 13.15 2.90
CA ARG A 65 21.74 12.67 3.73
C ARG A 65 21.24 11.94 4.97
N LEU A 66 20.32 12.54 5.72
CA LEU A 66 19.72 11.89 6.90
C LEU A 66 18.79 10.75 6.50
N THR A 67 18.16 10.82 5.33
CA THR A 67 17.36 9.69 4.79
C THR A 67 18.26 8.47 4.54
N ALA A 68 19.43 8.67 3.93
CA ALA A 68 20.39 7.61 3.67
C ALA A 68 20.95 7.01 4.97
N LEU A 69 21.29 7.85 5.96
CA LEU A 69 21.71 7.38 7.29
C LEU A 69 20.61 6.57 7.99
N GLY A 70 19.37 7.07 8.00
CA GLY A 70 18.23 6.35 8.57
C GLY A 70 17.99 4.99 7.88
N THR A 71 18.15 4.95 6.55
CA THR A 71 18.05 3.72 5.75
C THR A 71 19.14 2.73 6.12
N GLY A 72 20.39 3.19 6.21
CA GLY A 72 21.52 2.36 6.64
C GLY A 72 21.28 1.75 8.02
N ILE A 73 20.77 2.53 8.97
CA ILE A 73 20.44 2.07 10.31
C ILE A 73 19.29 1.04 10.31
N SER A 74 18.22 1.28 9.54
CA SER A 74 17.11 0.32 9.45
C SER A 74 17.52 -0.99 8.80
N LEU A 75 18.37 -0.95 7.76
CA LEU A 75 18.86 -2.15 7.09
C LEU A 75 19.86 -2.91 7.97
N ALA A 76 20.78 -2.20 8.63
CA ALA A 76 21.74 -2.81 9.54
C ALA A 76 21.05 -3.51 10.72
N SER A 77 20.05 -2.88 11.32
CA SER A 77 19.27 -3.48 12.42
C SER A 77 18.44 -4.69 11.96
N ALA A 78 17.79 -4.60 10.79
CA ALA A 78 17.08 -5.72 10.18
C ALA A 78 18.01 -6.92 9.89
N LEU A 79 19.20 -6.67 9.35
CA LEU A 79 20.15 -7.76 9.06
C LEU A 79 20.76 -8.33 10.34
N ALA A 80 21.12 -7.48 11.31
CA ALA A 80 21.72 -7.91 12.57
C ALA A 80 20.80 -8.84 13.37
N LEU A 81 19.48 -8.64 13.27
CA LEU A 81 18.49 -9.44 13.99
C LEU A 81 17.85 -10.54 13.13
N GLY A 82 17.74 -10.35 11.83
CA GLY A 82 17.15 -11.32 10.91
C GLY A 82 18.10 -12.46 10.53
N LEU A 83 19.38 -12.18 10.26
CA LEU A 83 20.34 -13.21 9.83
C LEU A 83 20.56 -14.33 10.86
N PRO A 84 20.62 -14.07 12.18
CA PRO A 84 20.72 -15.14 13.18
C PRO A 84 19.51 -16.11 13.18
N ILE A 85 18.33 -15.65 12.76
CA ILE A 85 17.12 -16.47 12.65
C ILE A 85 17.17 -17.30 11.36
N GLY A 86 17.68 -16.71 10.28
CA GLY A 86 17.93 -17.39 9.02
C GLY A 86 18.02 -16.42 7.85
N VAL A 87 18.68 -16.84 6.76
CA VAL A 87 18.90 -15.99 5.59
C VAL A 87 17.57 -15.51 4.96
N ALA A 88 16.56 -16.38 4.91
CA ALA A 88 15.22 -16.03 4.44
C ALA A 88 14.57 -14.93 5.29
N GLN A 89 14.68 -15.03 6.62
CA GLN A 89 14.18 -14.01 7.54
C GLN A 89 14.93 -12.69 7.38
N GLY A 90 16.26 -12.74 7.21
CA GLY A 90 17.07 -11.57 6.91
C GLY A 90 16.64 -10.84 5.64
N VAL A 91 16.41 -11.58 4.55
CA VAL A 91 15.96 -11.00 3.27
C VAL A 91 14.55 -10.43 3.38
N GLY A 92 13.59 -11.16 3.98
CA GLY A 92 12.24 -10.66 4.22
C GLY A 92 12.22 -9.37 5.05
N SER A 93 13.06 -9.30 6.09
CA SER A 93 13.21 -8.09 6.93
C SER A 93 13.71 -6.89 6.11
N VAL A 94 14.65 -7.12 5.20
CA VAL A 94 15.16 -6.09 4.29
C VAL A 94 14.08 -5.60 3.35
N ILE A 95 13.27 -6.50 2.77
CA ILE A 95 12.17 -6.13 1.87
C ILE A 95 11.16 -5.24 2.60
N ALA A 96 10.78 -5.59 3.83
CA ALA A 96 9.88 -4.78 4.66
C ALA A 96 10.45 -3.36 4.94
N CYS A 97 11.75 -3.24 5.24
CA CYS A 97 12.41 -1.95 5.40
C CYS A 97 12.42 -1.14 4.09
N LEU A 98 12.69 -1.79 2.96
CA LEU A 98 12.67 -1.15 1.65
C LEU A 98 11.26 -0.67 1.26
N ALA A 99 10.19 -1.38 1.65
CA ALA A 99 8.82 -0.90 1.50
C ALA A 99 8.62 0.46 2.19
N GLY A 100 9.06 0.57 3.45
CA GLY A 100 9.08 1.83 4.20
C GLY A 100 9.80 2.97 3.48
N LEU A 101 11.00 2.69 2.96
CA LEU A 101 11.81 3.66 2.21
C LEU A 101 11.14 4.11 0.92
N ILE A 102 10.70 3.18 0.08
CA ILE A 102 10.11 3.46 -1.23
C ILE A 102 8.86 4.34 -1.04
N VAL A 103 7.98 3.95 -0.13
CA VAL A 103 6.74 4.71 0.13
C VAL A 103 7.05 6.08 0.70
N ALA A 104 7.98 6.20 1.67
CA ALA A 104 8.40 7.49 2.20
C ALA A 104 8.90 8.43 1.09
N LEU A 105 9.79 7.94 0.22
CA LEU A 105 10.34 8.74 -0.89
C LEU A 105 9.28 9.16 -1.91
N VAL A 106 8.36 8.26 -2.27
CA VAL A 106 7.26 8.57 -3.20
C VAL A 106 6.31 9.62 -2.60
N CYS A 107 5.98 9.50 -1.31
CA CYS A 107 5.16 10.47 -0.59
C CYS A 107 5.84 11.84 -0.48
N LEU A 108 7.11 11.89 -0.08
CA LEU A 108 7.89 13.13 0.05
C LEU A 108 8.00 13.89 -1.29
N ARG A 109 8.10 13.15 -2.40
CA ARG A 109 8.11 13.71 -3.76
C ARG A 109 6.73 14.11 -4.29
N GLY A 110 5.65 13.81 -3.57
CA GLY A 110 4.28 14.10 -4.02
C GLY A 110 3.87 13.28 -5.25
N ARG A 111 4.46 12.09 -5.44
CA ARG A 111 4.23 11.23 -6.61
C ARG A 111 3.35 10.02 -6.29
N LEU A 112 2.76 9.97 -5.10
CA LEU A 112 1.92 8.85 -4.70
C LEU A 112 0.55 8.95 -5.37
N THR A 113 0.45 8.38 -6.57
CA THR A 113 -0.83 8.09 -7.21
C THR A 113 -1.26 6.65 -6.88
N PRO A 114 -2.56 6.33 -6.96
CA PRO A 114 -3.04 4.95 -6.85
C PRO A 114 -2.31 3.97 -7.76
N GLY A 115 -2.03 4.38 -9.00
CA GLY A 115 -1.23 3.60 -9.95
C GLY A 115 0.20 3.36 -9.47
N ALA A 116 0.87 4.38 -8.92
CA ALA A 116 2.19 4.20 -8.30
C ALA A 116 2.12 3.23 -7.11
N GLY A 117 1.05 3.29 -6.31
CA GLY A 117 0.79 2.33 -5.23
C GLY A 117 0.71 0.89 -5.74
N CYS A 118 -0.07 0.65 -6.81
CA CYS A 118 -0.15 -0.67 -7.45
C CYS A 118 1.22 -1.16 -7.94
N LEU A 119 2.05 -0.28 -8.51
CA LEU A 119 3.41 -0.63 -8.94
C LEU A 119 4.33 -0.96 -7.76
N VAL A 120 4.23 -0.23 -6.64
CA VAL A 120 4.99 -0.53 -5.42
C VAL A 120 4.58 -1.89 -4.87
N VAL A 121 3.28 -2.18 -4.77
CA VAL A 121 2.78 -3.49 -4.32
C VAL A 121 3.26 -4.61 -5.25
N ALA A 122 3.21 -4.40 -6.57
CA ALA A 122 3.71 -5.38 -7.54
C ALA A 122 5.23 -5.62 -7.41
N ALA A 123 6.01 -4.57 -7.13
CA ALA A 123 7.45 -4.67 -6.92
C ALA A 123 7.79 -5.42 -5.62
N LEU A 124 7.05 -5.15 -4.52
CA LEU A 124 7.19 -5.88 -3.26
C LEU A 124 6.79 -7.34 -3.42
N PHE A 125 5.69 -7.62 -4.13
CA PHE A 125 5.26 -8.97 -4.46
C PHE A 125 6.36 -9.72 -5.20
N ALA A 126 6.93 -9.11 -6.25
CA ALA A 126 8.01 -9.69 -7.03
C ALA A 126 9.28 -9.93 -6.19
N ALA A 127 9.59 -9.03 -5.25
CA ALA A 127 10.73 -9.17 -4.36
C ALA A 127 10.56 -10.35 -3.39
N HIS A 128 9.39 -10.47 -2.74
CA HIS A 128 9.14 -11.56 -1.80
C HIS A 128 9.07 -12.92 -2.51
N ILE A 129 8.27 -13.04 -3.57
CA ILE A 129 8.16 -14.32 -4.29
C ILE A 129 9.48 -14.69 -4.97
N GLY A 130 10.25 -13.71 -5.44
CA GLY A 130 11.57 -13.91 -6.03
C GLY A 130 12.62 -14.36 -5.02
N ALA A 131 12.62 -13.77 -3.82
CA ALA A 131 13.48 -14.18 -2.73
C ALA A 131 13.20 -15.64 -2.32
N ASP A 132 11.94 -15.98 -2.07
CA ASP A 132 11.55 -17.33 -1.69
C ASP A 132 11.81 -18.35 -2.81
N SER A 133 11.63 -17.95 -4.07
CA SER A 133 11.99 -18.78 -5.22
C SER A 133 13.51 -19.04 -5.28
N ALA A 134 14.33 -18.03 -5.02
CA ALA A 134 15.78 -18.19 -4.97
C ALA A 134 16.20 -19.13 -3.82
N PHE A 135 15.57 -19.02 -2.65
CA PHE A 135 15.83 -19.92 -1.53
C PHE A 135 15.42 -21.36 -1.82
N ALA A 136 14.24 -21.58 -2.43
CA ALA A 136 13.80 -22.91 -2.84
C ALA A 136 14.82 -23.55 -3.80
N LEU A 137 15.30 -22.78 -4.78
CA LEU A 137 16.32 -23.22 -5.74
C LEU A 137 17.65 -23.57 -5.06
N MET A 138 18.11 -22.76 -4.10
CA MET A 138 19.32 -23.05 -3.32
C MET A 138 19.20 -24.35 -2.51
N ASN A 139 18.00 -24.73 -2.13
CA ASN A 139 17.70 -25.99 -1.44
C ASN A 139 17.43 -27.16 -2.40
N GLY A 140 17.63 -26.98 -3.71
CA GLY A 140 17.42 -28.03 -4.72
C GLY A 140 15.94 -28.34 -5.02
N THR A 141 15.04 -27.41 -4.69
CA THR A 141 13.59 -27.55 -4.89
C THR A 141 13.03 -26.37 -5.70
N THR A 142 11.74 -26.40 -5.99
CA THR A 142 11.02 -25.23 -6.55
C THR A 142 10.02 -24.70 -5.53
N LEU A 143 9.77 -23.39 -5.56
CA LEU A 143 8.80 -22.77 -4.65
C LEU A 143 7.40 -23.41 -4.78
N SER A 144 7.01 -23.76 -6.01
CA SER A 144 5.76 -24.49 -6.26
C SER A 144 5.71 -25.87 -5.60
N GLN A 145 6.83 -26.60 -5.57
CA GLN A 145 6.91 -27.89 -4.88
C GLN A 145 6.83 -27.71 -3.37
N THR A 146 7.59 -26.77 -2.81
CA THR A 146 7.54 -26.46 -1.37
C THR A 146 6.12 -26.11 -0.93
N MET A 147 5.41 -25.28 -1.71
CA MET A 147 4.02 -24.92 -1.41
C MET A 147 3.05 -26.09 -1.57
N ALA A 148 3.25 -26.96 -2.56
CA ALA A 148 2.43 -28.16 -2.74
C ALA A 148 2.58 -29.11 -1.54
N GLU A 149 3.80 -29.35 -1.08
CA GLU A 149 4.12 -30.17 0.09
C GLU A 149 3.51 -29.59 1.37
N LEU A 150 3.60 -28.26 1.56
CA LEU A 150 2.98 -27.58 2.70
C LEU A 150 1.44 -27.71 2.69
N ILE A 151 0.81 -27.53 1.52
CA ILE A 151 -0.64 -27.67 1.38
C ILE A 151 -1.08 -29.11 1.65
N GLU A 152 -0.32 -30.09 1.16
CA GLU A 152 -0.56 -31.51 1.41
C GLU A 152 -0.42 -31.86 2.90
N PHE A 153 0.64 -31.39 3.55
CA PHE A 153 0.84 -31.56 4.99
C PHE A 153 -0.36 -31.03 5.81
N TYR A 154 -0.83 -29.81 5.53
CA TYR A 154 -2.00 -29.26 6.23
C TYR A 154 -3.28 -30.00 5.89
N ARG A 155 -3.49 -30.39 4.62
CA ARG A 155 -4.65 -31.16 4.19
C ARG A 155 -4.77 -32.46 4.98
N ASP A 156 -3.67 -33.19 5.11
CA ASP A 156 -3.66 -34.49 5.78
C ASP A 156 -3.92 -34.31 7.28
N ALA A 157 -3.28 -33.33 7.92
CA ALA A 157 -3.53 -32.98 9.33
C ALA A 157 -5.00 -32.60 9.61
N PHE A 158 -5.66 -31.83 8.74
CA PHE A 158 -7.07 -31.48 8.90
C PHE A 158 -8.02 -32.65 8.63
N THR A 159 -7.67 -33.52 7.68
CA THR A 159 -8.49 -34.69 7.34
C THR A 159 -8.45 -35.74 8.45
N GLU A 160 -7.28 -35.93 9.09
CA GLU A 160 -7.14 -36.77 10.27
C GLU A 160 -7.96 -36.23 11.46
N ALA A 161 -7.95 -34.91 11.68
CA ALA A 161 -8.69 -34.27 12.77
C ALA A 161 -10.21 -34.25 12.57
N SER A 162 -10.70 -34.17 11.33
CA SER A 162 -12.14 -34.14 11.01
C SER A 162 -12.44 -34.91 9.72
N PRO A 163 -12.61 -36.24 9.80
CA PRO A 163 -12.88 -37.08 8.63
C PRO A 163 -14.18 -36.70 7.91
N THR A 164 -15.17 -36.18 8.65
CA THR A 164 -16.48 -35.74 8.14
C THR A 164 -16.40 -34.49 7.26
N SER A 165 -15.30 -33.74 7.30
CA SER A 165 -15.09 -32.50 6.53
C SER A 165 -14.15 -32.68 5.33
N SER A 166 -13.73 -33.91 5.04
CA SER A 166 -12.71 -34.25 4.02
C SER A 166 -12.97 -33.63 2.63
N ALA A 167 -14.22 -33.63 2.16
CA ALA A 167 -14.57 -33.03 0.86
C ALA A 167 -14.40 -31.50 0.82
N GLN A 168 -14.71 -30.81 1.93
CA GLN A 168 -14.49 -29.37 2.05
C GLN A 168 -13.00 -29.06 2.11
N VAL A 169 -12.24 -29.82 2.91
CA VAL A 169 -10.78 -29.70 3.02
C VAL A 169 -10.14 -29.90 1.65
N GLN A 170 -10.55 -30.90 0.88
CA GLN A 170 -10.04 -31.15 -0.47
C GLN A 170 -10.29 -29.97 -1.42
N THR A 171 -11.48 -29.36 -1.35
CA THR A 171 -11.84 -28.19 -2.15
C THR A 171 -10.97 -26.98 -1.78
N VAL A 172 -10.79 -26.71 -0.48
CA VAL A 172 -9.95 -25.62 0.02
C VAL A 172 -8.49 -25.83 -0.38
N SER A 173 -7.96 -27.04 -0.24
CA SER A 173 -6.58 -27.37 -0.66
C SER A 173 -6.38 -27.19 -2.17
N ALA A 174 -7.35 -27.57 -3.00
CA ALA A 174 -7.28 -27.36 -4.44
C ALA A 174 -7.24 -25.87 -4.80
N VAL A 175 -8.07 -25.05 -4.14
CA VAL A 175 -8.05 -23.59 -4.31
C VAL A 175 -6.73 -22.99 -3.82
N ALA A 176 -6.22 -23.45 -2.67
CA ALA A 176 -4.93 -23.02 -2.14
C ALA A 176 -3.77 -23.35 -3.09
N GLY A 177 -3.82 -24.51 -3.76
CA GLY A 177 -2.82 -24.91 -4.76
C GLY A 177 -2.72 -23.94 -5.94
N ILE A 178 -3.81 -23.23 -6.25
CA ILE A 178 -3.86 -22.23 -7.33
C ILE A 178 -3.55 -20.83 -6.79
N LEU A 179 -4.09 -20.47 -5.63
CA LEU A 179 -4.10 -19.10 -5.09
C LEU A 179 -3.01 -18.81 -4.06
N TRP A 180 -2.12 -19.75 -3.73
CA TRP A 180 -1.02 -19.49 -2.78
C TRP A 180 -0.20 -18.23 -3.10
N PRO A 181 0.06 -17.83 -4.38
CA PRO A 181 0.79 -16.58 -4.64
C PRO A 181 0.06 -15.33 -4.15
N THR A 182 -1.26 -15.37 -4.00
CA THR A 182 -2.05 -14.25 -3.46
C THR A 182 -1.62 -13.88 -2.05
N ALA A 183 -1.10 -14.82 -1.25
CA ALA A 183 -0.58 -14.52 0.08
C ALA A 183 0.53 -13.44 0.04
N TYR A 184 1.40 -13.50 -0.97
CA TYR A 184 2.44 -12.48 -1.18
C TYR A 184 1.86 -11.12 -1.56
N VAL A 185 0.75 -11.09 -2.31
CA VAL A 185 0.03 -9.85 -2.64
C VAL A 185 -0.55 -9.22 -1.37
N VAL A 186 -1.13 -10.04 -0.48
CA VAL A 186 -1.68 -9.59 0.81
C VAL A 186 -0.58 -9.03 1.70
N VAL A 187 0.55 -9.74 1.84
CA VAL A 187 1.71 -9.27 2.61
C VAL A 187 2.23 -7.94 2.05
N SER A 188 2.45 -7.88 0.73
CA SER A 188 2.97 -6.68 0.05
C SER A 188 2.02 -5.48 0.18
N SER A 189 0.71 -5.72 0.13
CA SER A 189 -0.32 -4.70 0.35
C SER A 189 -0.31 -4.22 1.80
N GLY A 190 -0.17 -5.13 2.76
CA GLY A 190 -0.05 -4.81 4.19
C GLY A 190 1.18 -3.95 4.48
N GLU A 191 2.34 -4.32 3.94
CA GLU A 191 3.58 -3.54 4.07
C GLU A 191 3.47 -2.16 3.44
N PHE A 192 2.87 -2.07 2.25
CA PHE A 192 2.62 -0.80 1.58
C PHE A 192 1.71 0.11 2.42
N LEU A 193 0.58 -0.40 2.91
CA LEU A 193 -0.38 0.36 3.72
C LEU A 193 0.23 0.79 5.07
N ALA A 194 1.01 -0.10 5.69
CA ALA A 194 1.76 0.19 6.91
C ALA A 194 2.78 1.31 6.68
N ALA A 195 3.60 1.20 5.63
CA ALA A 195 4.56 2.24 5.26
C ALA A 195 3.88 3.57 4.95
N LEU A 196 2.73 3.51 4.26
CA LEU A 196 1.93 4.67 3.91
C LEU A 196 1.39 5.38 5.17
N ALA A 197 0.88 4.62 6.14
CA ALA A 197 0.44 5.16 7.42
C ALA A 197 1.59 5.86 8.15
N GLY A 198 2.76 5.21 8.24
CA GLY A 198 3.97 5.80 8.84
C GLY A 198 4.41 7.10 8.18
N ALA A 199 4.52 7.10 6.85
CA ALA A 199 4.90 8.28 6.06
C ALA A 199 3.88 9.43 6.23
N HIS A 200 2.59 9.15 6.22
CA HIS A 200 1.56 10.17 6.45
C HIS A 200 1.58 10.75 7.86
N LEU A 201 1.80 9.91 8.89
CA LEU A 201 1.92 10.38 10.27
C LEU A 201 3.08 11.37 10.44
N ALA A 202 4.21 11.13 9.77
CA ALA A 202 5.33 12.07 9.74
C ALA A 202 5.01 13.33 8.91
N LEU A 203 4.42 13.17 7.72
CA LEU A 203 4.08 14.29 6.83
C LEU A 203 3.06 15.24 7.44
N ARG A 204 2.09 14.76 8.22
CA ARG A 204 1.13 15.63 8.94
C ARG A 204 1.82 16.61 9.90
N ARG A 205 2.98 16.22 10.45
CA ARG A 205 3.76 17.08 11.36
C ARG A 205 4.68 18.03 10.61
N VAL A 206 5.25 17.58 9.48
CA VAL A 206 6.28 18.32 8.75
C VAL A 206 5.71 19.23 7.65
N LYS A 207 4.69 18.75 6.92
CA LYS A 207 4.08 19.41 5.76
C LYS A 207 2.55 19.29 5.82
N PRO A 208 1.89 19.98 6.77
CA PRO A 208 0.43 19.93 6.93
C PRO A 208 -0.32 20.38 5.67
N GLU A 209 0.27 21.24 4.84
CA GLU A 209 -0.26 21.68 3.55
C GLU A 209 -0.38 20.54 2.52
N ARG A 210 0.37 19.44 2.68
CA ARG A 210 0.26 18.23 1.85
C ARG A 210 -0.61 17.15 2.50
N SER A 211 -1.54 17.54 3.35
CA SER A 211 -2.45 16.60 4.00
C SER A 211 -3.26 15.81 2.96
N TRP A 212 -3.36 14.50 3.19
CA TRP A 212 -4.04 13.54 2.31
C TRP A 212 -5.52 13.89 2.13
N GLU A 213 -5.98 14.04 0.89
CA GLU A 213 -7.38 14.40 0.54
C GLU A 213 -8.40 13.29 0.84
N GLY A 214 -7.98 12.20 1.48
CA GLY A 214 -8.83 11.07 1.86
C GLY A 214 -9.00 10.06 0.74
N ILE A 215 -9.51 8.88 1.10
CA ILE A 215 -9.68 7.75 0.17
C ILE A 215 -10.60 8.09 -1.01
N ALA A 216 -11.50 9.06 -0.88
CA ALA A 216 -12.44 9.39 -1.96
C ALA A 216 -11.80 10.08 -3.18
N GLY A 217 -10.54 10.52 -3.09
CA GLY A 217 -9.74 10.95 -4.25
C GLY A 217 -8.99 9.80 -4.94
N TYR A 218 -9.11 8.55 -4.45
CA TYR A 218 -8.41 7.40 -5.02
C TYR A 218 -8.99 7.04 -6.40
N ASP A 219 -8.19 7.22 -7.46
CA ASP A 219 -8.56 6.93 -8.84
C ASP A 219 -7.57 5.97 -9.50
N LEU A 220 -8.04 4.79 -9.95
CA LEU A 220 -7.19 3.83 -10.63
C LEU A 220 -6.92 4.27 -12.07
N PRO A 221 -5.67 4.13 -12.56
CA PRO A 221 -5.34 4.44 -13.94
C PRO A 221 -5.91 3.37 -14.90
N LEU A 222 -6.17 3.75 -16.15
CA LEU A 222 -6.78 2.88 -17.16
C LEU A 222 -6.00 1.59 -17.45
N TRP A 223 -4.68 1.58 -17.27
CA TRP A 223 -3.88 0.36 -17.49
C TRP A 223 -4.23 -0.77 -16.50
N ILE A 224 -4.77 -0.45 -15.32
CA ILE A 224 -5.27 -1.44 -14.35
C ILE A 224 -6.51 -2.16 -14.90
N VAL A 225 -7.35 -1.44 -15.64
CA VAL A 225 -8.51 -2.03 -16.34
C VAL A 225 -8.04 -2.94 -17.48
N VAL A 226 -7.01 -2.52 -18.22
CA VAL A 226 -6.38 -3.39 -19.24
C VAL A 226 -5.86 -4.68 -18.59
N ALA A 227 -5.19 -4.59 -17.44
CA ALA A 227 -4.75 -5.76 -16.69
C ALA A 227 -5.91 -6.67 -16.27
N LEU A 228 -7.07 -6.11 -15.90
CA LEU A 228 -8.27 -6.89 -15.60
C LEU A 228 -8.80 -7.65 -16.81
N VAL A 229 -8.89 -6.98 -17.97
CA VAL A 229 -9.32 -7.63 -19.22
C VAL A 229 -8.38 -8.77 -19.57
N VAL A 230 -7.06 -8.57 -19.44
CA VAL A 230 -6.05 -9.63 -19.65
C VAL A 230 -6.23 -10.78 -18.67
N ALA A 231 -6.47 -10.51 -17.38
CA ALA A 231 -6.70 -11.55 -16.38
C ALA A 231 -7.96 -12.38 -16.67
N ILE A 232 -9.07 -11.72 -17.07
CA ILE A 232 -10.32 -12.39 -17.45
C ILE A 232 -10.12 -13.23 -18.71
N ALA A 233 -9.44 -12.70 -19.74
CA ALA A 233 -9.15 -13.44 -20.95
C ALA A 233 -8.27 -14.67 -20.67
N GLY A 234 -7.25 -14.52 -19.81
CA GLY A 234 -6.41 -15.62 -19.36
C GLY A 234 -7.18 -16.69 -18.58
N LEU A 235 -8.09 -16.29 -17.69
CA LEU A 235 -9.03 -17.20 -17.01
C LEU A 235 -9.91 -17.94 -18.00
N ALA A 236 -10.51 -17.24 -18.96
CA ALA A 236 -11.37 -17.84 -19.96
C ALA A 236 -10.60 -18.91 -20.76
N VAL A 237 -9.42 -18.57 -21.28
CA VAL A 237 -8.55 -19.51 -22.00
C VAL A 237 -8.20 -20.72 -21.12
N ALA A 238 -7.80 -20.49 -19.87
CA ALA A 238 -7.42 -21.56 -18.95
C ALA A 238 -8.56 -22.52 -18.62
N LEU A 239 -9.81 -22.03 -18.58
CA LEU A 239 -10.98 -22.83 -18.23
C LEU A 239 -11.67 -23.47 -19.44
N THR A 240 -11.52 -22.91 -20.64
CA THR A 240 -12.19 -23.42 -21.85
C THR A 240 -11.30 -24.23 -22.76
N VAL A 241 -9.98 -24.07 -22.70
CA VAL A 241 -9.03 -24.77 -23.57
C VAL A 241 -8.39 -25.94 -22.80
N PRO A 242 -8.72 -27.21 -23.13
CA PRO A 242 -8.22 -28.37 -22.38
C PRO A 242 -6.70 -28.55 -22.40
N THR A 243 -6.03 -28.00 -23.41
CA THR A 243 -4.57 -28.04 -23.57
C THR A 243 -3.85 -26.86 -22.91
N SER A 244 -4.58 -25.98 -22.21
CA SER A 244 -3.98 -24.80 -21.59
C SER A 244 -3.03 -25.21 -20.45
N PRO A 245 -1.81 -24.67 -20.40
CA PRO A 245 -0.88 -24.93 -19.31
C PRO A 245 -1.42 -24.43 -17.97
N GLN A 246 -1.28 -25.22 -16.91
CA GLN A 246 -1.68 -24.87 -15.55
C GLN A 246 -1.14 -23.51 -15.04
N PRO A 247 0.09 -23.07 -15.40
CA PRO A 247 0.57 -21.74 -15.04
C PRO A 247 -0.31 -20.59 -15.55
N VAL A 248 -1.01 -20.76 -16.69
CA VAL A 248 -1.92 -19.72 -17.21
C VAL A 248 -3.08 -19.49 -16.25
N LEU A 249 -3.65 -20.58 -15.71
CA LEU A 249 -4.71 -20.50 -14.70
C LEU A 249 -4.20 -19.80 -13.44
N MET A 250 -3.04 -20.24 -12.93
CA MET A 250 -2.46 -19.68 -11.71
C MET A 250 -2.15 -18.19 -11.85
N VAL A 251 -1.44 -17.78 -12.89
CA VAL A 251 -1.07 -16.37 -13.12
C VAL A 251 -2.33 -15.52 -13.26
N SER A 252 -3.29 -15.97 -14.07
CA SER A 252 -4.52 -15.21 -14.32
C SER A 252 -5.40 -15.10 -13.07
N ALA A 253 -5.51 -16.17 -12.28
CA ALA A 253 -6.31 -16.17 -11.04
C ALA A 253 -5.69 -15.28 -9.95
N ASN A 254 -4.37 -15.34 -9.76
CA ASN A 254 -3.70 -14.49 -8.79
C ASN A 254 -3.69 -13.02 -9.22
N LEU A 255 -3.53 -12.74 -10.52
CA LEU A 255 -3.68 -11.38 -11.05
C LEU A 255 -5.10 -10.86 -10.83
N ALA A 256 -6.13 -11.66 -11.12
CA ALA A 256 -7.52 -11.28 -10.87
C ALA A 256 -7.77 -10.99 -9.38
N MET A 257 -7.19 -11.79 -8.48
CA MET A 257 -7.31 -11.57 -7.04
C MET A 257 -6.58 -10.31 -6.57
N ALA A 258 -5.40 -10.01 -7.11
CA ALA A 258 -4.69 -8.77 -6.83
C ALA A 258 -5.49 -7.54 -7.30
N LEU A 259 -6.05 -7.61 -8.51
CA LEU A 259 -6.88 -6.55 -9.07
C LEU A 259 -8.19 -6.37 -8.27
N ARG A 260 -8.76 -7.45 -7.75
CA ARG A 260 -9.92 -7.40 -6.86
C ARG A 260 -9.68 -6.46 -5.68
N ILE A 261 -8.51 -6.56 -5.03
CA ILE A 261 -8.13 -5.68 -3.91
C ILE A 261 -8.07 -4.22 -4.38
N ALA A 262 -7.41 -3.94 -5.50
CA ALA A 262 -7.29 -2.59 -6.04
C ALA A 262 -8.67 -1.97 -6.35
N PHE A 263 -9.54 -2.70 -7.06
CA PHE A 263 -10.89 -2.22 -7.38
C PHE A 263 -11.78 -2.14 -6.14
N ALA A 264 -11.61 -3.01 -5.14
CA ALA A 264 -12.34 -2.89 -3.88
C ALA A 264 -11.99 -1.59 -3.14
N VAL A 265 -10.72 -1.16 -3.18
CA VAL A 265 -10.30 0.16 -2.65
C VAL A 265 -10.94 1.30 -3.44
N GLN A 266 -11.07 1.19 -4.77
CA GLN A 266 -11.80 2.17 -5.56
C GLN A 266 -13.30 2.19 -5.23
N GLY A 267 -13.94 1.03 -5.06
CA GLY A 267 -15.33 0.96 -4.59
C GLY A 267 -15.51 1.60 -3.21
N ALA A 268 -14.57 1.36 -2.30
CA ALA A 268 -14.50 2.00 -0.99
C ALA A 268 -14.34 3.54 -1.12
N ALA A 269 -13.61 4.02 -2.14
CA ALA A 269 -13.49 5.43 -2.44
C ALA A 269 -14.83 6.05 -2.89
N VAL A 270 -15.63 5.33 -3.67
CA VAL A 270 -17.00 5.74 -4.06
C VAL A 270 -17.90 5.81 -2.84
N VAL A 271 -17.87 4.80 -1.96
CA VAL A 271 -18.62 4.83 -0.69
C VAL A 271 -18.20 6.03 0.15
N ALA A 272 -16.90 6.25 0.31
CA ALA A 272 -16.40 7.40 1.06
C ALA A 272 -16.85 8.74 0.45
N TRP A 273 -16.90 8.85 -0.88
CA TRP A 273 -17.41 10.03 -1.57
C TRP A 273 -18.92 10.20 -1.34
N LEU A 274 -19.71 9.13 -1.43
CA LEU A 274 -21.15 9.17 -1.14
C LEU A 274 -21.45 9.58 0.31
N LEU A 275 -20.57 9.25 1.25
CA LEU A 275 -20.71 9.67 2.65
C LEU A 275 -20.23 11.11 2.91
N ARG A 276 -19.45 11.71 2.00
CA ARG A 276 -19.07 13.13 2.10
C ARG A 276 -20.32 14.00 1.91
N GLY A 277 -20.57 14.90 2.86
CA GLY A 277 -21.73 15.80 2.81
C GLY A 277 -23.06 15.17 3.26
N ARG A 278 -23.06 13.92 3.75
CA ARG A 278 -24.21 13.34 4.45
C ARG A 278 -24.05 13.46 5.96
N ASP A 279 -25.10 13.99 6.61
CA ASP A 279 -25.21 14.12 8.07
C ASP A 279 -25.53 12.77 8.73
N LEU A 280 -24.66 11.79 8.51
CA LEU A 280 -24.71 10.51 9.20
C LEU A 280 -23.86 10.56 10.47
N GLY A 281 -24.44 10.14 11.58
CA GLY A 281 -23.71 9.93 12.83
C GLY A 281 -22.61 8.85 12.69
N ALA A 282 -21.65 8.85 13.62
CA ALA A 282 -20.50 7.94 13.59
C ALA A 282 -20.91 6.45 13.53
N PHE A 283 -21.95 6.08 14.28
CA PHE A 283 -22.48 4.71 14.28
C PHE A 283 -23.09 4.30 12.93
N ALA A 284 -23.85 5.18 12.29
CA ALA A 284 -24.42 4.91 10.96
C ALA A 284 -23.30 4.75 9.91
N ARG A 285 -22.27 5.59 9.97
CA ARG A 285 -21.08 5.46 9.11
C ARG A 285 -20.36 4.12 9.33
N PHE A 286 -20.21 3.70 10.59
CA PHE A 286 -19.65 2.40 10.93
C PHE A 286 -20.47 1.24 10.33
N LEU A 287 -21.81 1.28 10.47
CA LEU A 287 -22.69 0.25 9.89
C LEU A 287 -22.58 0.19 8.37
N VAL A 288 -22.50 1.33 7.68
CA VAL A 288 -22.30 1.37 6.22
C VAL A 288 -20.98 0.70 5.83
N TRP A 289 -19.88 0.97 6.55
CA TRP A 289 -18.60 0.31 6.30
C TRP A 289 -18.63 -1.18 6.61
N ALA A 290 -19.27 -1.58 7.71
CA ALA A 290 -19.42 -2.99 8.08
C ALA A 290 -20.24 -3.75 7.01
N ALA A 291 -21.34 -3.16 6.55
CA ALA A 291 -22.16 -3.71 5.47
C ALA A 291 -21.38 -3.78 4.15
N ALA A 292 -20.66 -2.71 3.79
CA ALA A 292 -19.83 -2.68 2.59
C ALA A 292 -18.76 -3.78 2.60
N LEU A 293 -18.08 -3.98 3.73
CA LEU A 293 -17.08 -5.03 3.88
C LEU A 293 -17.70 -6.43 3.86
N TYR A 294 -18.85 -6.62 4.52
CA TYR A 294 -19.59 -7.88 4.48
C TYR A 294 -20.02 -8.24 3.05
N LEU A 295 -20.59 -7.27 2.31
CA LEU A 295 -21.00 -7.44 0.92
C LEU A 295 -19.81 -7.66 -0.02
N GLU A 296 -18.65 -7.08 0.26
CA GLU A 296 -17.44 -7.37 -0.51
C GLU A 296 -16.96 -8.81 -0.30
N VAL A 297 -16.95 -9.29 0.95
CA VAL A 297 -16.55 -10.68 1.27
C VAL A 297 -17.51 -11.69 0.63
N GLN A 298 -18.82 -11.45 0.68
CA GLN A 298 -19.84 -12.39 0.18
C GLN A 298 -20.09 -12.30 -1.33
N PHE A 299 -20.14 -11.08 -1.87
CA PHE A 299 -20.68 -10.82 -3.21
C PHE A 299 -19.79 -9.93 -4.08
N VAL A 300 -18.58 -9.55 -3.61
CA VAL A 300 -17.60 -8.80 -4.41
C VAL A 300 -18.12 -7.41 -4.86
N VAL A 301 -19.03 -6.82 -4.06
CA VAL A 301 -19.77 -5.59 -4.43
C VAL A 301 -18.85 -4.37 -4.60
N LEU A 302 -17.86 -4.18 -3.74
CA LEU A 302 -16.98 -3.02 -3.83
C LEU A 302 -16.08 -3.11 -5.06
N THR A 303 -15.60 -4.30 -5.40
CA THR A 303 -14.86 -4.52 -6.65
C THR A 303 -15.71 -4.16 -7.87
N VAL A 304 -16.97 -4.61 -7.94
CA VAL A 304 -17.87 -4.27 -9.07
C VAL A 304 -18.10 -2.76 -9.14
N VAL A 305 -18.41 -2.11 -8.02
CA VAL A 305 -18.59 -0.65 -7.95
C VAL A 305 -17.32 0.08 -8.39
N GLY A 306 -16.15 -0.39 -7.96
CA GLY A 306 -14.86 0.18 -8.35
C GLY A 306 -14.59 0.09 -9.84
N VAL A 307 -14.86 -1.08 -10.46
CA VAL A 307 -14.74 -1.25 -11.91
C VAL A 307 -15.68 -0.29 -12.64
N VAL A 308 -16.95 -0.23 -12.26
CA VAL A 308 -17.95 0.64 -12.89
C VAL A 308 -17.56 2.12 -12.76
N ASP A 309 -17.01 2.54 -11.62
CA ASP A 309 -16.56 3.92 -11.39
C ASP A 309 -15.40 4.35 -12.30
N VAL A 310 -14.57 3.43 -12.82
CA VAL A 310 -13.57 3.78 -13.84
C VAL A 310 -14.22 4.23 -15.16
N TRP A 311 -15.40 3.70 -15.50
CA TRP A 311 -16.10 4.05 -16.74
C TRP A 311 -17.13 5.16 -16.54
N ALA A 312 -18.00 5.01 -15.55
CA ALA A 312 -19.10 5.92 -15.28
C ALA A 312 -18.63 7.22 -14.61
N ASN A 313 -17.45 7.21 -13.97
CA ASN A 313 -16.90 8.35 -13.24
C ASN A 313 -17.93 8.99 -12.30
N PHE A 314 -18.50 8.20 -11.38
CA PHE A 314 -19.55 8.67 -10.47
C PHE A 314 -19.11 9.86 -9.62
N ARG A 315 -17.80 9.99 -9.41
CA ARG A 315 -17.17 11.05 -8.62
C ARG A 315 -16.79 12.28 -9.44
N HIS A 316 -17.05 12.29 -10.76
CA HIS A 316 -16.71 13.38 -11.69
C HIS A 316 -15.25 13.86 -11.58
N LEU A 317 -14.31 12.92 -11.45
CA LEU A 317 -12.89 13.22 -11.35
C LEU A 317 -12.35 13.74 -12.70
N GLN A 318 -11.50 14.76 -12.66
CA GLN A 318 -10.81 15.27 -13.84
C GLN A 318 -9.73 14.26 -14.28
N ARG A 319 -10.09 13.38 -15.21
CA ARG A 319 -9.18 12.40 -15.81
C ARG A 319 -8.61 12.98 -17.11
N GLY A 320 -7.30 13.25 -17.15
CA GLY A 320 -6.59 13.60 -18.39
C GLY A 320 -6.55 15.08 -18.79
N ALA A 321 -6.85 16.03 -17.91
CA ALA A 321 -6.59 17.44 -18.21
C ALA A 321 -5.07 17.72 -18.15
N ALA A 322 -4.52 18.19 -19.25
CA ALA A 322 -3.27 18.95 -19.23
C ALA A 322 -3.44 20.11 -18.22
N PRO A 323 -2.37 20.59 -17.58
CA PRO A 323 -2.45 21.84 -16.84
C PRO A 323 -2.73 22.94 -17.86
N ASP A 324 -4.00 23.26 -18.11
CA ASP A 324 -4.43 24.36 -18.95
C ASP A 324 -4.09 25.67 -18.23
N GLY A 325 -2.80 26.01 -18.28
CA GLY A 325 -2.42 27.38 -18.51
C GLY A 325 -2.96 27.75 -19.89
N THR A 326 -3.64 28.89 -19.93
CA THR A 326 -4.19 29.61 -21.09
C THR A 326 -5.63 29.29 -21.51
N ALA A 327 -6.46 30.34 -21.34
CA ALA A 327 -7.67 30.68 -22.08
C ALA A 327 -9.04 30.18 -21.56
N ALA A 328 -9.57 30.90 -20.58
CA ALA A 328 -10.91 31.47 -20.74
C ALA A 328 -10.86 32.94 -20.30
N GLN A 329 -10.52 33.80 -21.26
CA GLN A 329 -10.81 35.23 -21.18
C GLN A 329 -12.29 35.41 -20.87
N ASP A 330 -12.53 36.08 -19.76
CA ASP A 330 -13.81 36.57 -19.29
C ASP A 330 -14.46 37.42 -20.40
N LYS A 331 -15.42 36.80 -21.11
CA LYS A 331 -16.28 37.51 -22.06
C LYS A 331 -17.26 38.32 -21.22
N LYS A 332 -16.97 39.62 -21.05
CA LYS A 332 -17.88 40.60 -20.45
C LYS A 332 -19.31 40.42 -20.98
N PRO A 333 -20.34 40.38 -20.12
CA PRO A 333 -21.73 40.39 -20.57
C PRO A 333 -22.09 41.75 -21.17
N GLY A 334 -22.81 41.72 -22.30
CA GLY A 334 -23.28 42.90 -23.00
C GLY A 334 -24.18 43.77 -22.13
N GLN A 335 -23.89 45.07 -22.12
CA GLN A 335 -24.80 46.10 -21.64
C GLN A 335 -25.96 46.22 -22.62
N THR A 336 -27.17 45.98 -22.14
CA THR A 336 -28.40 46.57 -22.70
C THR A 336 -28.50 48.02 -22.24
N GLY A 337 -28.56 48.93 -23.20
CA GLY A 337 -28.93 50.34 -23.07
C GLY A 337 -29.40 50.83 -24.42
#